data_AF-A0A915MUL7-F1
#
_entry.id   AF-A0A915MUL7-F1
#
_cell.length_a   1.000
_cell.length_b   1.000
_cell.length_c   1.000
_cell.angle_alpha   90.00
_cell.angle_beta   90.00
_cell.angle_gamma   90.00
#
_symmetry.space_group_name_H-M   'P 1'
#
loop_
_entity.id
_entity.type
_entity.pdbx_description
1 polymer ?
#
loop_
_entity_poly.entity_id
_entity_poly.type
_entity_poly.pdbx_seq_one_letter_code
_entity_poly.pdbx_strand_id
1 'polypeptide(L)'
;ERLNEALIDLENKDKRVDALYEEMECDMFLLGATAIEDKLQDGVPQTIAALADANIKLWVLTGDKTETAINIAFSCGLLTEYMREVSIIDGKDEKEVEVQLKDTIRRMQNAKVPQVGFL
;
A
#
# COMPACT_ATOMS: atom_id res chain seq x y z
N GLU A 1 30.43 -22.08 7.35
CA GLU A 1 30.10 -23.53 7.33
C GLU A 1 28.59 -23.75 7.26
N ARG A 2 27.82 -23.34 8.28
CA ARG A 2 26.33 -23.41 8.30
C ARG A 2 25.62 -22.84 7.05
N LEU A 3 26.06 -21.68 6.56
CA LEU A 3 25.48 -21.08 5.34
C LEU A 3 25.73 -21.94 4.08
N ASN A 4 26.93 -22.49 3.92
CA ASN A 4 27.25 -23.35 2.78
C ASN A 4 26.44 -24.64 2.83
N GLU A 5 26.23 -25.22 4.01
CA GLU A 5 25.38 -26.39 4.21
C GLU A 5 23.90 -26.11 3.91
N ALA A 6 23.42 -24.90 4.16
CA ALA A 6 22.07 -24.47 3.78
C ALA A 6 21.97 -24.26 2.25
N LEU A 7 23.00 -23.71 1.61
CA LEU A 7 23.01 -23.44 0.17
C LEU A 7 23.07 -24.70 -0.71
N ILE A 8 23.66 -25.79 -0.21
CA ILE A 8 23.74 -27.06 -0.95
C ILE A 8 22.54 -27.98 -0.72
N ASP A 9 21.59 -27.59 0.14
CA ASP A 9 20.35 -28.31 0.37
C ASP A 9 19.40 -28.15 -0.82
N LEU A 10 19.06 -29.24 -1.50
CA LEU A 10 18.26 -29.16 -2.73
C LEU A 10 16.76 -28.94 -2.47
N GLU A 11 16.27 -29.21 -1.26
CA GLU A 11 14.84 -29.18 -0.94
C GLU A 11 14.47 -28.00 -0.03
N ASN A 12 15.34 -27.67 0.93
CA ASN A 12 15.02 -26.70 1.98
C ASN A 12 15.94 -25.48 2.00
N LYS A 13 16.75 -25.27 0.97
CA LYS A 13 17.71 -24.16 0.90
C LYS A 13 17.09 -22.83 1.27
N ASP A 14 15.98 -22.42 0.62
CA ASP A 14 15.41 -21.09 0.83
C ASP A 14 15.03 -20.87 2.29
N LYS A 15 14.28 -21.81 2.90
CA LYS A 15 13.90 -21.74 4.31
C LYS A 15 15.10 -21.73 5.26
N ARG A 16 16.13 -22.52 4.98
CA ARG A 16 17.33 -22.63 5.82
C ARG A 16 18.20 -21.38 5.74
N VAL A 17 18.30 -20.79 4.55
CA VAL A 17 19.02 -19.53 4.33
C VAL A 17 18.27 -18.39 5.00
N ASP A 18 16.96 -18.30 4.83
CA ASP A 18 16.13 -17.26 5.47
C ASP A 18 16.25 -17.31 6.99
N ALA A 19 16.15 -18.50 7.60
CA ALA A 19 16.31 -18.66 9.05
C ALA A 19 17.71 -18.25 9.56
N LEU A 20 18.77 -18.51 8.76
CA LEU A 20 20.12 -18.06 9.11
C LEU A 20 20.26 -16.54 9.01
N TYR A 21 19.63 -15.91 8.02
CA TYR A 21 19.62 -14.46 7.90
C TYR A 21 18.83 -13.80 9.04
N GLU A 22 17.67 -14.34 9.41
CA GLU A 22 16.92 -13.86 10.58
C GLU A 22 17.75 -13.94 11.88
N GLU A 23 18.51 -15.02 12.09
CA GLU A 23 19.42 -15.16 13.24
C GLU A 23 20.52 -14.08 13.22
N MET A 24 21.02 -13.73 12.03
CA MET A 24 22.08 -12.73 11.86
C MET A 24 21.58 -11.28 11.94
N GLU A 25 20.33 -11.02 11.55
CA GLU A 25 19.71 -9.69 11.51
C GLU A 25 19.08 -9.28 12.88
N CYS A 26 19.61 -9.81 13.98
CA CYS A 26 19.23 -9.46 15.35
C CYS A 26 20.15 -8.37 15.93
N ASP A 27 19.67 -7.62 16.94
CA ASP A 27 20.43 -6.62 17.70
C ASP A 27 21.15 -5.53 16.86
N MET A 28 20.57 -5.16 15.72
CA MET A 28 21.11 -4.10 14.85
C MET A 28 20.89 -2.68 15.40
N PHE A 29 21.81 -1.77 15.08
CA PHE A 29 21.69 -0.35 15.37
C PHE A 29 21.21 0.42 14.14
N LEU A 30 20.07 1.13 14.25
CA LEU A 30 19.59 2.00 13.18
C LEU A 30 20.51 3.21 13.02
N LEU A 31 21.26 3.27 11.92
CA LEU A 31 22.16 4.39 11.61
C LEU A 31 21.46 5.54 10.88
N GLY A 32 20.42 5.23 10.10
CA GLY A 32 19.68 6.21 9.30
C GLY A 32 18.71 5.54 8.34
N ALA A 33 18.02 6.37 7.54
CA ALA A 33 17.07 5.93 6.52
C ALA A 33 17.31 6.71 5.23
N THR A 34 17.01 6.08 4.10
CA THR A 34 16.99 6.71 2.78
C THR A 34 15.56 6.82 2.28
N ALA A 35 15.25 7.88 1.55
CA ALA A 35 13.99 8.02 0.83
C ALA A 35 14.30 8.23 -0.65
N ILE A 36 13.63 7.46 -1.51
CA ILE A 36 13.71 7.59 -2.97
C ILE A 36 12.30 7.92 -3.45
N GLU A 37 12.19 8.96 -4.25
CA GLU A 37 10.93 9.38 -4.85
C GLU A 37 10.79 8.76 -6.23
N ASP A 38 9.67 8.09 -6.48
CA ASP A 38 9.31 7.62 -7.82
C ASP A 38 8.87 8.81 -8.68
N LYS A 39 9.66 9.07 -9.73
CA LYS A 39 9.38 10.20 -10.61
C LYS A 39 8.13 9.96 -11.43
N LEU A 40 7.17 10.87 -11.25
CA LEU A 40 6.01 10.98 -12.12
C LEU A 40 6.37 11.62 -13.46
N GLN A 41 5.52 11.39 -14.46
CA GLN A 41 5.60 12.16 -15.70
C GLN A 41 5.19 13.62 -15.46
N ASP A 42 5.72 14.51 -16.29
CA ASP A 42 5.41 15.93 -16.22
C ASP A 42 3.89 16.17 -16.39
N GLY A 43 3.32 17.00 -15.51
CA GLY A 43 1.91 17.38 -15.58
C GLY A 43 0.92 16.38 -14.96
N VAL A 44 1.37 15.22 -14.47
CA VAL A 44 0.46 14.20 -13.88
C VAL A 44 -0.33 14.75 -12.69
N PRO A 45 0.28 15.36 -11.66
CA PRO A 45 -0.48 15.88 -10.51
C PRO A 45 -1.51 16.95 -10.92
N GLN A 46 -1.13 17.86 -11.81
CA GLN A 46 -2.00 18.95 -12.29
C GLN A 46 -3.18 18.40 -13.08
N THR A 47 -2.95 17.37 -13.89
CA THR A 47 -3.99 16.72 -14.69
C THR A 47 -4.99 15.98 -13.79
N ILE A 48 -4.49 15.23 -12.80
CA ILE A 48 -5.34 14.53 -11.83
C ILE A 48 -6.21 15.52 -11.05
N ALA A 49 -5.64 16.63 -10.59
CA ALA A 49 -6.38 17.69 -9.90
C ALA A 49 -7.48 18.29 -10.80
N ALA A 50 -7.17 18.61 -12.05
CA ALA A 50 -8.17 19.15 -12.99
C ALA A 50 -9.31 18.17 -13.28
N LEU A 51 -9.00 16.87 -13.40
CA LEU A 51 -10.02 15.82 -13.57
C LEU A 51 -10.88 15.67 -12.31
N ALA A 52 -10.29 15.75 -11.12
CA ALA A 52 -11.02 15.72 -9.86
C ALA A 52 -11.95 16.93 -9.69
N ASP A 53 -11.49 18.14 -10.03
CA ASP A 53 -12.29 19.37 -10.03
C ASP A 53 -13.46 19.31 -11.04
N ALA A 54 -13.25 18.62 -12.16
CA ALA A 54 -14.30 18.30 -13.13
C ALA A 54 -15.25 17.18 -12.66
N ASN A 55 -15.10 16.70 -11.41
CA ASN A 55 -15.87 15.61 -10.79
C ASN A 55 -15.75 14.27 -11.54
N ILE A 56 -14.65 14.05 -12.26
CA ILE A 56 -14.33 12.78 -12.90
C ILE A 56 -13.70 11.85 -11.86
N LYS A 57 -14.21 10.63 -11.75
CA LYS A 57 -13.67 9.61 -10.84
C LYS A 57 -12.53 8.88 -11.52
N LEU A 58 -11.36 8.89 -10.87
CA LEU A 58 -10.14 8.26 -11.36
C LEU A 58 -9.89 6.94 -10.65
N TRP A 59 -9.59 5.92 -11.43
CA TRP A 59 -9.28 4.58 -10.94
C TRP A 59 -7.91 4.19 -11.52
N VAL A 60 -7.01 3.73 -10.66
CA VAL A 60 -5.70 3.24 -11.07
C VAL A 60 -5.72 1.72 -11.01
N LEU A 61 -5.49 1.09 -12.15
CA LEU A 61 -5.29 -0.36 -12.24
C LEU A 61 -3.80 -0.58 -12.51
N THR A 62 -3.12 -1.24 -11.57
CA THR A 62 -1.69 -1.54 -11.67
C THR A 62 -1.43 -2.99 -11.26
N GLY A 63 -0.39 -3.59 -11.83
CA GLY A 63 0.14 -4.88 -11.42
C GLY A 63 1.33 -4.77 -10.45
N ASP A 64 1.60 -3.56 -9.96
CA ASP A 64 2.66 -3.29 -8.99
C ASP A 64 2.21 -3.63 -7.56
N LYS A 65 3.15 -3.67 -6.62
CA LYS A 65 2.89 -3.89 -5.20
C LYS A 65 1.97 -2.80 -4.63
N THR A 66 1.18 -3.18 -3.64
CA THR A 66 0.23 -2.29 -2.95
C THR A 66 0.92 -1.07 -2.36
N GLU A 67 2.09 -1.25 -1.74
CA GLU A 67 2.86 -0.16 -1.13
C GLU A 67 3.30 0.87 -2.17
N THR A 68 3.75 0.42 -3.34
CA THR A 68 4.14 1.31 -4.45
C THR A 68 2.93 2.03 -5.01
N ALA A 69 1.81 1.33 -5.21
CA ALA A 69 0.57 1.93 -5.69
C ALA A 69 0.06 3.05 -4.77
N ILE A 70 0.13 2.84 -3.45
CA ILE A 70 -0.22 3.85 -2.44
C ILE A 70 0.73 5.05 -2.54
N ASN A 71 2.05 4.83 -2.60
CA ASN A 71 3.04 5.90 -2.71
C ASN A 71 2.83 6.74 -3.98
N ILE A 72 2.58 6.10 -5.13
CA ILE A 72 2.28 6.80 -6.39
C ILE A 72 0.97 7.58 -6.27
N ALA A 73 -0.07 7.00 -5.67
CA ALA A 73 -1.35 7.66 -5.50
C ALA A 73 -1.25 8.91 -4.62
N PHE A 74 -0.42 8.91 -3.58
CA PHE A 74 -0.11 10.12 -2.81
C PHE A 74 0.72 11.12 -3.61
N SER A 75 1.77 10.65 -4.30
CA SER A 75 2.68 11.51 -5.07
C SER A 75 1.95 12.27 -6.19
N CYS A 76 0.95 11.65 -6.81
CA CYS A 76 0.17 12.24 -7.89
C CYS A 76 -1.08 13.00 -7.42
N GLY A 77 -1.31 13.09 -6.11
CA GLY A 77 -2.45 13.79 -5.51
C GLY A 77 -3.79 13.07 -5.66
N LEU A 78 -3.79 11.81 -6.09
CA LEU A 78 -5.00 10.97 -6.15
C LEU A 78 -5.49 10.63 -4.73
N LEU A 79 -4.56 10.31 -3.84
CA LEU A 79 -4.80 10.25 -2.40
C LEU A 79 -4.24 11.54 -1.77
N THR A 80 -4.98 12.11 -0.83
CA THR A 80 -4.55 13.32 -0.11
C THR A 80 -4.58 13.08 1.39
N GLU A 81 -3.78 13.82 2.14
CA GLU A 81 -3.74 13.74 3.62
C GLU A 81 -5.09 14.07 4.27
N TYR A 82 -5.98 14.77 3.55
CA TYR A 82 -7.33 15.10 4.00
C TYR A 82 -8.36 14.00 3.74
N MET A 83 -7.99 12.93 3.02
CA MET A 83 -8.86 11.76 2.87
C MET A 83 -8.94 11.02 4.19
N ARG A 84 -10.14 11.04 4.79
CA ARG A 84 -10.39 10.52 6.13
C ARG A 84 -10.25 9.00 6.26
N GLU A 85 -10.33 8.26 5.15
CA GLU A 85 -10.29 6.79 5.19
C GLU A 85 -9.70 6.23 3.88
N VAL A 86 -8.62 5.45 3.99
CA VAL A 86 -8.14 4.54 2.94
C VAL A 86 -8.45 3.14 3.43
N SER A 87 -9.24 2.39 2.68
CA SER A 87 -9.62 1.01 3.03
C SER A 87 -8.85 0.03 2.13
N ILE A 88 -8.16 -0.92 2.76
CA ILE A 88 -7.40 -1.98 2.07
C ILE A 88 -8.24 -3.25 2.08
N ILE A 89 -8.30 -3.94 0.94
CA ILE A 89 -8.98 -5.21 0.77
C ILE A 89 -7.95 -6.21 0.24
N ASP A 90 -7.56 -7.16 1.10
CA ASP A 90 -6.44 -8.09 0.90
C ASP A 90 -6.81 -9.55 1.23
N GLY A 91 -8.11 -9.85 1.29
CA GLY A 91 -8.61 -11.20 1.55
C GLY A 91 -8.03 -12.25 0.59
N LYS A 92 -7.68 -13.42 1.14
CA LYS A 92 -7.01 -14.53 0.43
C LYS A 92 -7.97 -15.47 -0.27
N ASP A 93 -9.24 -15.41 0.09
CA ASP A 93 -10.32 -16.14 -0.54
C ASP A 93 -11.58 -15.27 -0.70
N GLU A 94 -12.55 -15.79 -1.45
CA GLU A 94 -13.81 -15.11 -1.76
C GLU A 94 -14.56 -14.65 -0.50
N LYS A 95 -14.55 -15.45 0.56
CA LYS A 95 -15.30 -15.15 1.79
C LYS A 95 -14.64 -14.02 2.56
N GLU A 96 -13.31 -14.05 2.68
CA GLU A 96 -12.55 -12.99 3.32
C GLU A 96 -12.76 -11.65 2.59
N VAL A 97 -12.67 -11.67 1.26
CA VAL A 97 -12.91 -10.48 0.42
C VAL A 97 -14.35 -9.96 0.58
N GLU A 98 -15.34 -10.85 0.59
CA GLU A 98 -16.75 -10.47 0.77
C GLU A 98 -16.99 -9.77 2.11
N VAL A 99 -16.41 -10.29 3.19
CA VAL A 99 -16.52 -9.70 4.53
C VAL A 99 -15.86 -8.32 4.55
N GLN A 100 -14.62 -8.20 4.06
CA GLN A 100 -13.88 -6.94 4.03
C GLN A 100 -14.61 -5.87 3.19
N LEU A 101 -15.16 -6.24 2.03
CA LEU A 101 -15.95 -5.36 1.18
C LEU A 101 -17.20 -4.84 1.90
N LYS A 102 -17.97 -5.74 2.53
CA LYS A 102 -19.20 -5.37 3.26
C LYS A 102 -18.91 -4.43 4.41
N ASP A 103 -17.87 -4.70 5.17
CA ASP A 103 -17.45 -3.85 6.29
C ASP A 103 -17.00 -2.47 5.81
N THR A 104 -16.24 -2.41 4.71
CA THR A 104 -15.80 -1.16 4.09
C THR A 104 -16.99 -0.33 3.60
N ILE A 105 -17.93 -0.94 2.87
CA ILE A 105 -19.15 -0.26 2.40
C ILE A 105 -19.95 0.31 3.58
N ARG A 106 -20.07 -0.47 4.67
CA ARG A 106 -20.78 -0.03 5.87
C ARG A 106 -20.10 1.18 6.53
N ARG A 107 -18.77 1.21 6.61
CA ARG A 107 -18.01 2.37 7.13
C ARG A 107 -18.22 3.60 6.26
N MET A 108 -18.11 3.46 4.95
CA MET A 108 -18.32 4.56 3.99
C MET A 108 -19.74 5.15 4.07
N GLN A 109 -20.77 4.31 4.30
CA GLN A 109 -22.14 4.78 4.51
C GLN A 109 -22.31 5.57 5.81
N ASN A 110 -21.67 5.14 6.89
CA ASN A 110 -21.70 5.80 8.20
C ASN A 110 -20.86 7.08 8.24
N ALA A 111 -19.87 7.22 7.35
CA ALA A 111 -19.01 8.39 7.24
C ALA A 111 -19.67 9.61 6.55
N LYS A 112 -20.93 9.51 6.10
CA LYS A 112 -21.70 10.67 5.60
C LYS A 112 -21.84 11.72 6.71
N VAL A 113 -21.27 12.89 6.44
CA VAL A 113 -21.08 14.07 7.31
C VAL A 113 -22.42 14.61 7.87
N PRO A 114 -22.45 15.14 9.11
CA PRO A 114 -23.58 15.91 9.64
C PRO A 114 -23.95 17.07 8.71
N GLN A 115 -25.24 17.34 8.51
CA GLN A 115 -25.67 18.56 7.81
C GLN A 115 -25.14 19.77 8.57
N VAL A 116 -24.16 20.49 7.99
CA VAL A 116 -23.81 21.82 8.46
C VAL A 116 -25.01 22.69 8.13
N GLY A 117 -25.84 22.96 9.14
CA GLY A 117 -26.93 23.91 9.04
C GLY A 117 -26.36 25.28 8.71
N PHE A 118 -26.76 25.83 7.57
CA PHE A 118 -26.62 27.25 7.31
C PHE A 118 -27.57 27.99 8.25
N LEU A 119 -27.02 28.75 9.19
CA LEU A 119 -27.66 29.94 9.74
C LEU A 119 -27.23 31.15 8.90
#